data_AF-A0A5E4WW29-F1
#
_entry.id   AF-A0A5E4WW29-F1
#
_cell.length_a   1.000
_cell.length_b   1.000
_cell.length_c   1.000
_cell.angle_alpha   90.00
_cell.angle_beta   90.00
_cell.angle_gamma   90.00
#
_symmetry.space_group_name_H-M   'P 1'
#
loop_
_entity.id
_entity.type
_entity.pdbx_description
1 polymer ?
#
loop_
_entity_poly.entity_id
_entity_poly.type
_entity_poly.pdbx_seq_one_letter_code
_entity_poly.pdbx_strand_id
1 'polypeptide(L)'
;MSTEPLPTTASLSPAAPVADDGAPSGGEPSDAPASPARPDTLRLGPRFALDARRVHVMGILNVTPDSFSDGGRFVARDAALRHAEQLIADGADILDIGGESTRPGAEALPEDAELERVVPIVEALRDCGVPLSVDTYKPGVMRAVLAAGADMINDIWGFQQPGAIDAVRDSEAALCIMHMLHDPKTMQDAPIYTDVVTEVAAFLDGRVDAMLAAGVAPQRLYLDPGFGFGKNLAHNLALLKHLRVLSRDGLPLLVGMSRKRMLGEITGRETPTQRRAASVAAAICAAQQGAAIVRVHDVAETVDALKVWQAVRNAG
;
A
#
# COMPACT_ATOMS: atom_id res chain seq x y z
N MET A 1 -69.90 17.86 17.53
CA MET A 1 -70.51 16.53 17.30
C MET A 1 -70.66 16.37 15.80
N SER A 2 -69.97 15.37 15.25
CA SER A 2 -70.35 14.57 14.08
C SER A 2 -69.10 13.87 13.55
N THR A 3 -69.00 12.59 13.93
CA THR A 3 -68.04 11.58 13.51
C THR A 3 -68.48 10.95 12.20
N GLU A 4 -67.54 10.71 11.28
CA GLU A 4 -67.75 9.78 10.16
C GLU A 4 -66.59 8.75 10.08
N PRO A 5 -66.86 7.54 9.54
CA PRO A 5 -66.24 6.31 10.03
C PRO A 5 -65.14 5.74 9.12
N LEU A 6 -64.32 4.86 9.71
CA LEU A 6 -63.32 4.01 9.04
C LEU A 6 -63.99 2.87 8.24
N PRO A 7 -63.46 2.49 7.05
CA PRO A 7 -63.89 1.30 6.36
C PRO A 7 -63.15 0.03 6.78
N THR A 8 -63.90 -1.05 6.69
CA THR A 8 -63.73 -2.40 7.20
C THR A 8 -62.69 -3.24 6.45
N THR A 9 -62.08 -4.17 7.18
CA THR A 9 -61.19 -5.24 6.73
C THR A 9 -61.90 -6.28 5.85
N ALA A 10 -61.21 -6.73 4.79
CA ALA A 10 -61.59 -7.90 4.01
C ALA A 10 -60.42 -8.90 3.91
N SER A 11 -60.77 -10.16 4.15
CA SER A 11 -59.98 -11.37 4.31
C SER A 11 -59.19 -11.78 3.06
N LEU A 12 -57.95 -12.24 3.24
CA LEU A 12 -57.18 -12.99 2.24
C LEU A 12 -56.99 -14.44 2.72
N SER A 13 -57.52 -15.39 1.94
CA SER A 13 -57.36 -16.84 2.12
C SER A 13 -55.93 -17.32 1.86
N PRO A 14 -55.48 -18.43 2.46
CA PRO A 14 -54.12 -18.95 2.28
C PRO A 14 -53.98 -19.77 0.99
N ALA A 15 -52.88 -19.57 0.26
CA ALA A 15 -52.48 -20.41 -0.86
C ALA A 15 -51.62 -21.60 -0.39
N ALA A 16 -51.82 -22.75 -1.05
CA ALA A 16 -51.28 -24.08 -0.76
C ALA A 16 -49.75 -24.22 -0.98
N PRO A 17 -49.09 -25.27 -0.42
CA PRO A 17 -47.66 -25.46 -0.56
C PRO A 17 -47.30 -26.08 -1.91
N VAL A 18 -46.18 -25.64 -2.50
CA VAL A 18 -45.60 -26.21 -3.72
C VAL A 18 -44.35 -27.01 -3.35
N ALA A 19 -44.23 -28.17 -3.98
CA ALA A 19 -43.36 -29.29 -3.66
C ALA A 19 -41.86 -29.03 -3.85
N ASP A 20 -41.09 -29.81 -3.08
CA ASP A 20 -39.65 -29.98 -3.09
C ASP A 20 -39.26 -30.96 -4.21
N ASP A 21 -38.55 -30.47 -5.24
CA ASP A 21 -37.92 -31.28 -6.28
C ASP A 21 -36.40 -31.32 -6.03
N GLY A 22 -35.94 -32.47 -5.55
CA GLY A 22 -34.54 -32.74 -5.28
C GLY A 22 -33.67 -32.73 -6.53
N ALA A 23 -32.54 -32.02 -6.45
CA ALA A 23 -31.44 -32.09 -7.41
C ALA A 23 -30.28 -32.93 -6.85
N PRO A 24 -29.58 -33.71 -7.69
CA PRO A 24 -28.55 -34.64 -7.23
C PRO A 24 -27.24 -33.93 -6.85
N SER A 25 -26.63 -34.38 -5.76
CA SER A 25 -25.30 -33.95 -5.31
C SER A 25 -24.20 -34.54 -6.20
N GLY A 26 -23.69 -33.73 -7.13
CA GLY A 26 -22.43 -33.98 -7.82
C GLY A 26 -21.29 -33.30 -7.08
N GLY A 27 -20.45 -34.07 -6.39
CA GLY A 27 -19.18 -33.56 -5.84
C GLY A 27 -18.13 -33.51 -6.94
N GLU A 28 -17.61 -32.32 -7.25
CA GLU A 28 -16.38 -32.18 -8.03
C GLU A 28 -15.17 -32.22 -7.09
N PRO A 29 -14.12 -33.01 -7.40
CA PRO A 29 -12.86 -32.93 -6.69
C PRO A 29 -12.11 -31.65 -7.11
N SER A 30 -11.89 -30.76 -6.14
CA SER A 30 -11.12 -29.53 -6.32
C SER A 30 -9.61 -29.82 -6.39
N ASP A 31 -9.10 -30.13 -7.58
CA ASP A 31 -7.65 -30.18 -7.88
C ASP A 31 -7.09 -28.78 -8.23
N ALA A 32 -7.42 -27.76 -7.45
CA ALA A 32 -6.70 -26.49 -7.50
C ALA A 32 -5.39 -26.66 -6.72
N PRO A 33 -4.20 -26.40 -7.32
CA PRO A 33 -2.95 -26.42 -6.57
C PRO A 33 -3.08 -25.45 -5.39
N ALA A 34 -2.74 -25.93 -4.18
CA ALA A 34 -2.76 -25.11 -2.98
C ALA A 34 -1.95 -23.83 -3.23
N SER A 35 -2.62 -22.68 -3.13
CA SER A 35 -1.95 -21.38 -3.18
C SER A 35 -0.82 -21.39 -2.15
N PRO A 36 0.42 -21.01 -2.50
CA PRO A 36 1.55 -21.09 -1.60
C PRO A 36 1.21 -20.41 -0.28
N ALA A 37 1.49 -21.10 0.84
CA ALA A 37 1.16 -20.60 2.16
C ALA A 37 1.87 -19.26 2.38
N ARG A 38 1.09 -18.22 2.73
CA ARG A 38 1.66 -16.92 3.10
C ARG A 38 2.69 -17.12 4.21
N PRO A 39 3.80 -16.37 4.20
CA PRO A 39 4.77 -16.46 5.30
C PRO A 39 4.08 -16.08 6.61
N ASP A 40 4.43 -16.74 7.71
CA ASP A 40 3.93 -16.39 9.06
C ASP A 40 4.53 -15.07 9.58
N THR A 41 5.57 -14.56 8.91
CA THR A 41 6.32 -13.37 9.34
C THR A 41 6.76 -12.54 8.13
N LEU A 42 6.60 -11.23 8.24
CA LEU A 42 7.13 -10.23 7.31
C LEU A 42 8.51 -9.78 7.82
N ARG A 43 9.57 -10.01 7.03
CA ARG A 43 10.94 -9.62 7.40
C ARG A 43 11.27 -8.25 6.80
N LEU A 44 11.64 -7.30 7.65
CA LEU A 44 12.04 -5.95 7.27
C LEU A 44 13.47 -5.74 7.77
N GLY A 45 14.43 -6.05 6.89
CA GLY A 45 15.83 -6.10 7.27
C GLY A 45 16.16 -7.20 8.28
N PRO A 46 17.36 -7.19 8.86
CA PRO A 46 17.78 -8.17 9.85
C PRO A 46 17.17 -7.93 11.24
N ARG A 47 16.60 -6.74 11.49
CA ARG A 47 16.21 -6.27 12.82
C ARG A 47 14.76 -6.54 13.17
N PHE A 48 13.88 -6.61 12.17
CA PHE A 48 12.44 -6.63 12.40
C PHE A 48 11.73 -7.80 11.72
N ALA A 49 10.83 -8.39 12.48
CA ALA A 49 9.97 -9.49 12.09
C ALA A 49 8.55 -9.15 12.55
N LEU A 50 7.65 -8.88 11.62
CA LEU A 50 6.27 -8.53 11.91
C LEU A 50 5.33 -9.71 11.67
N ASP A 51 4.26 -9.82 12.47
CA ASP A 51 3.27 -10.91 12.38
C ASP A 51 2.39 -10.79 11.12
N ALA A 52 2.61 -11.66 10.15
CA ALA A 52 1.91 -11.61 8.86
C ALA A 52 0.42 -11.96 8.93
N ARG A 53 -0.10 -12.38 10.10
CA ARG A 53 -1.52 -12.71 10.29
C ARG A 53 -2.41 -11.46 10.37
N ARG A 54 -1.82 -10.30 10.70
CA ARG A 54 -2.50 -9.00 10.69
C ARG A 54 -1.97 -8.10 9.57
N VAL A 55 -2.72 -7.05 9.29
CA VAL A 55 -2.30 -5.99 8.38
C VAL A 55 -1.49 -4.95 9.16
N HIS A 56 -0.39 -4.50 8.57
CA HIS A 56 0.50 -3.50 9.16
C HIS A 56 0.30 -2.12 8.54
N VAL A 57 0.53 -1.09 9.35
CA VAL A 57 0.40 0.31 8.92
C VAL A 57 1.78 0.91 8.69
N MET A 58 2.03 1.35 7.46
CA MET A 58 3.21 2.11 7.09
C MET A 58 2.87 3.60 7.04
N GLY A 59 3.42 4.39 7.96
CA GLY A 59 3.22 5.83 8.05
C GLY A 59 4.10 6.60 7.08
N ILE A 60 3.51 7.51 6.30
CA ILE A 60 4.24 8.33 5.31
C ILE A 60 4.91 9.52 5.99
N LEU A 61 6.24 9.57 5.94
CA LEU A 61 7.07 10.68 6.40
C LEU A 61 7.74 11.37 5.21
N ASN A 62 7.07 12.38 4.66
CA ASN A 62 7.66 13.21 3.59
C ASN A 62 8.61 14.24 4.19
N VAL A 63 9.86 14.25 3.70
CA VAL A 63 10.90 15.21 4.07
C VAL A 63 11.02 16.25 2.93
N THR A 64 9.94 16.99 2.67
CA THR A 64 9.91 17.99 1.60
C THR A 64 10.09 19.42 2.14
N PRO A 65 10.82 20.32 1.44
CA PRO A 65 10.91 21.73 1.79
C PRO A 65 9.56 22.42 1.63
N ASP A 66 9.11 23.11 2.66
CA ASP A 66 8.34 24.34 2.44
C ASP A 66 9.23 25.59 2.60
N SER A 67 10.46 25.47 3.15
CA SER A 67 11.47 26.55 3.16
C SER A 67 12.86 26.03 3.57
N PHE A 68 13.77 25.81 2.60
CA PHE A 68 15.16 25.45 2.88
C PHE A 68 16.07 26.67 2.61
N SER A 69 16.30 27.47 3.65
CA SER A 69 17.53 28.26 3.84
C SER A 69 18.40 27.55 4.90
N ASP A 70 19.66 27.93 5.10
CA ASP A 70 20.58 27.21 6.02
C ASP A 70 20.01 27.05 7.46
N GLY A 71 19.23 28.02 7.95
CA GLY A 71 18.49 27.90 9.20
C GLY A 71 17.21 27.05 9.13
N GLY A 72 16.59 26.97 7.96
CA GLY A 72 15.38 26.16 7.70
C GLY A 72 15.65 24.65 7.62
N ARG A 73 16.89 24.23 7.32
CA ARG A 73 17.29 22.81 7.27
C ARG A 73 17.12 22.10 8.61
N PHE A 74 17.59 22.71 9.69
CA PHE A 74 17.44 22.16 11.04
C PHE A 74 15.98 22.14 11.48
N VAL A 75 15.23 23.20 11.18
CA VAL A 75 13.79 23.28 11.49
C VAL A 75 12.99 22.20 10.75
N ALA A 76 13.29 21.97 9.46
CA ALA A 76 12.66 20.93 8.67
C ALA A 76 13.00 19.52 9.19
N ARG A 77 14.25 19.30 9.58
CA ARG A 77 14.68 18.05 10.23
C ARG A 77 13.91 17.80 11.52
N ASP A 78 13.89 18.76 12.44
CA ASP A 78 13.22 18.61 13.73
C ASP A 78 11.70 18.43 13.56
N ALA A 79 11.11 19.09 12.56
CA ALA A 79 9.70 18.88 12.21
C ALA A 79 9.44 17.47 11.70
N ALA A 80 10.32 16.92 10.85
CA ALA A 80 10.23 15.55 10.39
C ALA A 80 10.39 14.54 11.55
N LEU A 81 11.31 14.78 12.49
CA LEU A 81 11.49 13.93 13.66
C LEU A 81 10.27 13.95 14.58
N ARG A 82 9.72 15.13 14.90
CA ARG A 82 8.46 15.24 15.68
C ARG A 82 7.29 14.55 14.97
N HIS A 83 7.22 14.65 13.65
CA HIS A 83 6.18 13.97 12.88
C HIS A 83 6.37 12.45 12.92
N ALA A 84 7.61 11.95 12.83
CA ALA A 84 7.93 10.54 12.99
C ALA A 84 7.50 10.01 14.37
N GLU A 85 7.82 10.75 15.43
CA GLU A 85 7.38 10.43 16.80
C GLU A 85 5.85 10.35 16.89
N GLN A 86 5.14 11.30 16.26
CA GLN A 86 3.67 11.27 16.22
C GLN A 86 3.14 10.05 15.47
N LEU A 87 3.70 9.71 14.31
CA LEU A 87 3.27 8.54 13.53
C LEU A 87 3.47 7.24 14.33
N ILE A 88 4.58 7.11 15.07
CA ILE A 88 4.82 5.97 15.96
C ILE A 88 3.81 5.96 17.11
N ALA A 89 3.57 7.11 17.74
CA ALA A 89 2.58 7.23 18.83
C ALA A 89 1.15 6.89 18.36
N ASP A 90 0.83 7.21 17.11
CA ASP A 90 -0.44 6.87 16.46
C ASP A 90 -0.55 5.38 16.08
N GLY A 91 0.56 4.63 16.18
CA GLY A 91 0.61 3.18 15.98
C GLY A 91 1.12 2.73 14.63
N ALA A 92 1.93 3.54 13.94
CA ALA A 92 2.63 3.08 12.73
C ALA A 92 3.55 1.90 13.06
N ASP A 93 3.45 0.84 12.27
CA ASP A 93 4.32 -0.33 12.38
C ASP A 93 5.62 -0.16 11.59
N ILE A 94 5.64 0.74 10.59
CA ILE A 94 6.76 1.04 9.70
C ILE A 94 6.70 2.55 9.38
N LEU A 95 7.84 3.22 9.28
CA LEU A 95 7.92 4.57 8.74
C LEU A 95 8.50 4.55 7.32
N ASP A 96 7.87 5.26 6.40
CA ASP A 96 8.35 5.39 5.02
C ASP A 96 8.79 6.81 4.71
N ILE A 97 10.09 6.98 4.52
CA ILE A 97 10.79 8.26 4.44
C ILE A 97 11.00 8.61 2.97
N GLY A 98 10.37 9.69 2.50
CA GLY A 98 10.50 10.17 1.12
C GLY A 98 11.15 11.55 1.05
N GLY A 99 12.26 11.68 0.32
CA GLY A 99 12.94 12.97 0.08
C GLY A 99 12.42 13.72 -1.15
N GLU A 100 11.79 13.00 -2.08
CA GLU A 100 11.30 13.48 -3.37
C GLU A 100 9.77 13.30 -3.47
N SER A 101 9.09 14.31 -4.03
CA SER A 101 7.66 14.21 -4.30
C SER A 101 7.43 13.39 -5.57
N THR A 102 6.69 12.30 -5.46
CA THR A 102 6.26 11.46 -6.60
C THR A 102 4.85 11.79 -7.09
N ARG A 103 4.32 12.96 -6.70
CA ARG A 103 3.02 13.47 -7.18
C ARG A 103 3.08 13.75 -8.69
N PRO A 104 1.95 13.60 -9.42
CA PRO A 104 1.90 13.93 -10.84
C PRO A 104 2.43 15.33 -11.14
N GLY A 105 3.34 15.42 -12.10
CA GLY A 105 3.95 16.69 -12.53
C GLY A 105 5.05 17.24 -11.62
N ALA A 106 5.47 16.50 -10.59
CA ALA A 106 6.59 16.91 -9.75
C ALA A 106 7.92 16.91 -10.55
N GLU A 107 8.78 17.88 -10.25
CA GLU A 107 10.13 17.91 -10.80
C GLU A 107 11.02 16.89 -10.09
N ALA A 108 11.92 16.27 -10.85
CA ALA A 108 12.85 15.31 -10.32
C ALA A 108 13.85 16.01 -9.38
N LEU A 109 14.04 15.46 -8.18
CA LEU A 109 15.01 15.98 -7.23
C LEU A 109 16.41 15.46 -7.58
N PRO A 110 17.46 16.31 -7.65
CA PRO A 110 18.83 15.85 -7.79
C PRO A 110 19.25 14.88 -6.67
N GLU A 111 20.08 13.90 -7.00
CA GLU A 111 20.50 12.85 -6.06
C GLU A 111 21.10 13.42 -4.76
N ASP A 112 22.04 14.36 -4.87
CA ASP A 112 22.68 15.00 -3.70
C ASP A 112 21.66 15.70 -2.79
N ALA A 113 20.66 16.34 -3.37
CA ALA A 113 19.61 17.02 -2.62
C ALA A 113 18.66 16.03 -1.92
N GLU A 114 18.46 14.85 -2.48
CA GLU A 114 17.70 13.78 -1.84
C GLU A 114 18.51 13.18 -0.67
N LEU A 115 19.79 12.88 -0.90
CA LEU A 115 20.72 12.38 0.14
C LEU A 115 20.74 13.29 1.37
N GLU A 116 20.90 14.59 1.14
CA GLU A 116 20.92 15.61 2.21
C GLU A 116 19.62 15.68 3.03
N ARG A 117 18.50 15.22 2.48
CA ARG A 117 17.20 15.17 3.17
C ARG A 117 17.00 13.88 3.92
N VAL A 118 17.25 12.73 3.27
CA VAL A 118 16.83 11.43 3.80
C VAL A 118 17.85 10.81 4.74
N VAL A 119 19.15 10.92 4.45
CA VAL A 119 20.19 10.24 5.23
C VAL A 119 20.19 10.69 6.70
N PRO A 120 20.18 12.02 7.02
CA PRO A 120 20.19 12.47 8.41
C PRO A 120 18.93 12.11 9.21
N ILE A 121 17.82 11.83 8.53
CA ILE A 121 16.56 11.39 9.12
C ILE A 121 16.63 9.89 9.43
N VAL A 122 17.12 9.08 8.47
CA VAL A 122 17.33 7.64 8.68
C VAL A 122 18.30 7.39 9.84
N GLU A 123 19.42 8.12 9.90
CA GLU A 123 20.39 8.01 11.01
C GLU A 123 19.76 8.35 12.36
N ALA A 124 18.97 9.42 12.43
CA ALA A 124 18.34 9.87 13.67
C ALA A 124 17.22 8.95 14.14
N LEU A 125 16.52 8.29 13.22
CA LEU A 125 15.40 7.40 13.52
C LEU A 125 15.83 5.93 13.60
N ARG A 126 17.10 5.59 13.38
CA ARG A 126 17.59 4.19 13.30
C ARG A 126 17.08 3.32 14.45
N ASP A 127 17.05 3.87 15.66
CA ASP A 127 16.69 3.16 16.90
C ASP A 127 15.31 3.57 17.46
N CYS A 128 14.41 4.09 16.61
CA CYS A 128 13.08 4.56 17.02
C CYS A 128 12.08 3.42 17.34
N GLY A 129 12.50 2.15 17.22
CA GLY A 129 11.71 0.97 17.60
C GLY A 129 10.81 0.41 16.50
N VAL A 130 10.76 1.03 15.32
CA VAL A 130 10.05 0.52 14.14
C VAL A 130 10.98 0.47 12.92
N PRO A 131 10.70 -0.38 11.91
CA PRO A 131 11.48 -0.45 10.68
C PRO A 131 11.39 0.85 9.88
N LEU A 132 12.50 1.20 9.24
CA LEU A 132 12.60 2.36 8.35
C LEU A 132 12.59 1.91 6.89
N SER A 133 11.55 2.28 6.16
CA SER A 133 11.48 2.22 4.71
C SER A 133 11.92 3.56 4.11
N VAL A 134 12.60 3.53 2.97
CA VAL A 134 12.94 4.74 2.20
C VAL A 134 12.34 4.65 0.80
N ASP A 135 11.53 5.65 0.45
CA ASP A 135 10.89 5.84 -0.86
C ASP A 135 11.88 6.51 -1.80
N THR A 136 12.61 5.70 -2.58
CA THR A 136 13.60 6.18 -3.56
C THR A 136 13.80 5.18 -4.70
N TYR A 137 14.09 5.71 -5.87
CA TYR A 137 14.45 4.94 -7.07
C TYR A 137 15.91 5.15 -7.48
N LYS A 138 16.66 5.98 -6.76
CA LYS A 138 18.04 6.35 -7.14
C LYS A 138 19.05 5.40 -6.50
N PRO A 139 19.88 4.70 -7.29
CA PRO A 139 20.84 3.74 -6.76
C PRO A 139 21.82 4.33 -5.73
N GLY A 140 22.28 5.56 -5.93
CA GLY A 140 23.17 6.24 -4.97
C GLY A 140 22.50 6.49 -3.61
N VAL A 141 21.24 6.93 -3.64
CA VAL A 141 20.41 7.10 -2.43
C VAL A 141 20.18 5.76 -1.74
N MET A 142 19.80 4.71 -2.49
CA MET A 142 19.62 3.36 -1.94
C MET A 142 20.83 2.90 -1.15
N ARG A 143 22.05 3.00 -1.72
CA ARG A 143 23.29 2.60 -1.04
C ARG A 143 23.50 3.39 0.25
N ALA A 144 23.32 4.71 0.20
CA ALA A 144 23.55 5.60 1.33
C ALA A 144 22.56 5.33 2.47
N VAL A 145 21.28 5.16 2.18
CA VAL A 145 20.28 4.93 3.24
C VAL A 145 20.38 3.53 3.84
N LEU A 146 20.78 2.52 3.05
CA LEU A 146 21.07 1.18 3.58
C LEU A 146 22.26 1.22 4.54
N ALA A 147 23.33 1.94 4.19
CA ALA A 147 24.46 2.16 5.10
C ALA A 147 24.04 2.96 6.36
N ALA A 148 23.10 3.89 6.20
CA ALA A 148 22.53 4.68 7.29
C ALA A 148 21.55 3.91 8.20
N GLY A 149 21.15 2.68 7.82
CA GLY A 149 20.34 1.79 8.65
C GLY A 149 18.88 1.65 8.22
N ALA A 150 18.54 1.95 6.96
CA ALA A 150 17.22 1.61 6.42
C ALA A 150 17.00 0.09 6.40
N ASP A 151 15.79 -0.34 6.76
CA ASP A 151 15.37 -1.74 6.79
C ASP A 151 14.62 -2.16 5.52
N MET A 152 14.13 -1.19 4.75
CA MET A 152 13.43 -1.41 3.48
C MET A 152 13.75 -0.33 2.45
N ILE A 153 13.84 -0.72 1.17
CA ILE A 153 13.78 0.18 0.03
C ILE A 153 12.42 0.01 -0.65
N ASN A 154 11.70 1.13 -0.80
CA ASN A 154 10.43 1.20 -1.50
C ASN A 154 10.63 1.91 -2.83
N ASP A 155 10.69 1.16 -3.93
CA ASP A 155 11.04 1.70 -5.24
C ASP A 155 9.83 1.75 -6.18
N ILE A 156 9.38 2.98 -6.44
CA ILE A 156 8.27 3.27 -7.37
C ILE A 156 8.56 2.90 -8.83
N TRP A 157 9.83 2.70 -9.20
CA TRP A 157 10.30 2.23 -10.51
C TRP A 157 10.56 0.73 -10.56
N GLY A 158 10.25 -0.02 -9.49
CA GLY A 158 10.43 -1.47 -9.47
C GLY A 158 11.86 -1.93 -9.73
N PHE A 159 12.87 -1.15 -9.30
CA PHE A 159 14.30 -1.40 -9.50
C PHE A 159 14.76 -1.41 -10.96
N GLN A 160 14.04 -0.71 -11.85
CA GLN A 160 14.40 -0.63 -13.28
C GLN A 160 15.55 0.37 -13.57
N GLN A 161 15.85 1.29 -12.65
CA GLN A 161 16.91 2.26 -12.85
C GLN A 161 18.27 1.56 -12.99
N PRO A 162 19.16 2.01 -13.92
CA PRO A 162 20.48 1.42 -14.08
C PRO A 162 21.26 1.37 -12.76
N GLY A 163 21.64 0.17 -12.32
CA GLY A 163 22.39 -0.03 -11.07
C GLY A 163 21.53 -0.15 -9.81
N ALA A 164 20.19 -0.07 -9.89
CA ALA A 164 19.30 -0.18 -8.72
C ALA A 164 19.38 -1.57 -8.07
N ILE A 165 19.35 -2.65 -8.87
CA ILE A 165 19.49 -4.02 -8.35
C ILE A 165 20.88 -4.20 -7.70
N ASP A 166 21.95 -3.73 -8.34
CA ASP A 166 23.31 -3.77 -7.76
C ASP A 166 23.47 -2.90 -6.51
N ALA A 167 22.57 -1.93 -6.28
CA ALA A 167 22.57 -1.13 -5.06
C ALA A 167 22.02 -1.88 -3.85
N VAL A 168 21.15 -2.87 -4.07
CA VAL A 168 20.38 -3.51 -3.00
C VAL A 168 20.63 -5.01 -2.86
N ARG A 169 21.18 -5.69 -3.88
CA ARG A 169 21.28 -7.15 -3.89
C ARG A 169 22.08 -7.71 -2.71
N ASP A 170 23.15 -7.04 -2.32
CA ASP A 170 24.07 -7.47 -1.26
C ASP A 170 23.65 -6.99 0.15
N SER A 171 22.54 -6.25 0.27
CA SER A 171 21.97 -5.88 1.58
C SER A 171 21.04 -6.98 2.12
N GLU A 172 20.60 -6.86 3.36
CA GLU A 172 19.56 -7.72 3.95
C GLU A 172 18.19 -7.03 4.02
N ALA A 173 18.08 -5.79 3.50
CA ALA A 173 16.85 -5.00 3.56
C ALA A 173 15.72 -5.62 2.73
N ALA A 174 14.48 -5.36 3.15
CA ALA A 174 13.30 -5.63 2.35
C ALA A 174 13.22 -4.71 1.13
N LEU A 175 12.59 -5.16 0.06
CA LEU A 175 12.56 -4.51 -1.24
C LEU A 175 11.14 -4.53 -1.78
N CYS A 176 10.49 -3.37 -1.80
CA CYS A 176 9.16 -3.21 -2.40
C CYS A 176 9.30 -2.85 -3.88
N ILE A 177 8.79 -3.73 -4.74
CA ILE A 177 8.72 -3.57 -6.19
C ILE A 177 7.36 -2.96 -6.51
N MET A 178 7.33 -1.70 -6.97
CA MET A 178 6.08 -1.08 -7.40
C MET A 178 5.93 -1.07 -8.92
N HIS A 179 4.70 -1.23 -9.41
CA HIS A 179 4.35 -0.93 -10.79
C HIS A 179 4.01 0.56 -10.99
N MET A 180 4.66 1.19 -11.96
CA MET A 180 4.25 2.49 -12.52
C MET A 180 4.26 2.41 -14.05
N LEU A 181 3.19 2.92 -14.69
CA LEU A 181 3.18 3.10 -16.14
C LEU A 181 3.75 4.49 -16.46
N HIS A 182 4.75 4.54 -17.33
CA HIS A 182 5.55 5.74 -17.64
C HIS A 182 6.26 6.32 -16.41
N ASP A 183 6.75 7.57 -16.49
CA ASP A 183 7.41 8.26 -15.39
C ASP A 183 6.42 9.21 -14.65
N PRO A 184 6.72 9.69 -13.42
CA PRO A 184 5.79 10.51 -12.65
C PRO A 184 5.31 11.79 -13.34
N LYS A 185 6.06 12.33 -14.32
CA LYS A 185 5.66 13.52 -15.07
C LYS A 185 4.58 13.22 -16.11
N THR A 186 4.64 12.04 -16.74
CA THR A 186 3.79 11.67 -17.90
C THR A 186 2.78 10.57 -17.59
N MET A 187 2.87 9.92 -16.43
CA MET A 187 2.04 8.75 -16.11
C MET A 187 0.53 8.97 -16.22
N GLN A 188 0.04 10.20 -16.02
CA GLN A 188 -1.40 10.49 -16.11
C GLN A 188 -1.89 10.82 -17.53
N ASP A 189 -0.98 10.89 -18.50
CA ASP A 189 -1.30 11.24 -19.88
C ASP A 189 -1.85 10.00 -20.62
N ALA A 190 -3.18 9.85 -20.57
CA ALA A 190 -3.92 8.78 -21.25
C ALA A 190 -3.35 7.37 -21.02
N PRO A 191 -3.34 6.86 -19.77
CA PRO A 191 -2.88 5.50 -19.51
C PRO A 191 -3.82 4.49 -20.18
N ILE A 192 -3.27 3.70 -21.10
CA ILE A 192 -4.00 2.66 -21.83
C ILE A 192 -3.49 1.30 -21.34
N TYR A 193 -4.42 0.46 -20.88
CA TYR A 193 -4.22 -0.96 -20.67
C TYR A 193 -5.32 -1.69 -21.44
N THR A 194 -5.00 -2.86 -21.98
CA THR A 194 -6.00 -3.80 -22.48
C THR A 194 -6.65 -4.51 -21.30
N ASP A 195 -5.84 -4.97 -20.35
CA ASP A 195 -6.26 -5.50 -19.05
C ASP A 195 -5.23 -5.12 -17.99
N VAL A 196 -5.58 -4.11 -17.19
CA VAL A 196 -4.67 -3.59 -16.16
C VAL A 196 -4.26 -4.64 -15.12
N VAL A 197 -5.13 -5.61 -14.81
CA VAL A 197 -4.81 -6.61 -13.78
C VAL A 197 -3.75 -7.55 -14.30
N THR A 198 -3.96 -8.08 -15.51
CA THR A 198 -3.03 -9.01 -16.16
C THR A 198 -1.70 -8.33 -16.47
N GLU A 199 -1.71 -7.09 -16.97
CA GLU A 199 -0.48 -6.36 -17.33
C GLU A 199 0.34 -5.96 -16.09
N VAL A 200 -0.31 -5.52 -15.01
CA VAL A 200 0.38 -5.21 -13.74
C VAL A 200 0.97 -6.47 -13.11
N ALA A 201 0.23 -7.59 -13.12
CA ALA A 201 0.75 -8.87 -12.62
C ALA A 201 2.00 -9.30 -13.41
N ALA A 202 1.92 -9.30 -14.75
CA ALA A 202 3.04 -9.68 -15.61
C ALA A 202 4.28 -8.80 -15.40
N PHE A 203 4.09 -7.49 -15.21
CA PHE A 203 5.19 -6.59 -14.87
C PHE A 203 5.83 -6.97 -13.53
N LEU A 204 5.03 -7.11 -12.46
CA LEU A 204 5.54 -7.43 -11.13
C LEU A 204 6.26 -8.77 -11.13
N ASP A 205 5.73 -9.77 -11.82
CA ASP A 205 6.35 -11.08 -12.00
C ASP A 205 7.71 -10.97 -12.69
N GLY A 206 7.78 -10.25 -13.82
CA GLY A 206 9.05 -10.04 -14.52
C GLY A 206 10.09 -9.29 -13.69
N ARG A 207 9.66 -8.38 -12.81
CA ARG A 207 10.55 -7.70 -11.87
C ARG A 207 11.02 -8.63 -10.76
N VAL A 208 10.15 -9.48 -10.21
CA VAL A 208 10.55 -10.53 -9.26
C VAL A 208 11.60 -11.43 -9.89
N ASP A 209 11.40 -11.90 -11.14
CA ASP A 209 12.37 -12.74 -11.83
C ASP A 209 13.74 -12.06 -11.96
N ALA A 210 13.77 -10.76 -12.29
CA ALA A 210 15.01 -10.00 -12.38
C ALA A 210 15.74 -9.90 -11.02
N MET A 211 15.01 -9.74 -9.92
CA MET A 211 15.58 -9.69 -8.58
C MET A 211 16.14 -11.05 -8.15
N LEU A 212 15.37 -12.13 -8.39
CA LEU A 212 15.80 -13.50 -8.07
C LEU A 212 17.03 -13.92 -8.89
N ALA A 213 17.07 -13.58 -10.19
CA ALA A 213 18.21 -13.84 -11.06
C ALA A 213 19.49 -13.11 -10.60
N ALA A 214 19.35 -11.98 -9.92
CA ALA A 214 20.45 -11.25 -9.30
C ALA A 214 20.85 -11.77 -7.90
N GLY A 215 20.23 -12.87 -7.43
CA GLY A 215 20.53 -13.50 -6.15
C GLY A 215 19.79 -12.92 -4.95
N VAL A 216 18.79 -12.04 -5.16
CA VAL A 216 17.96 -11.52 -4.07
C VAL A 216 17.07 -12.63 -3.52
N ALA A 217 17.10 -12.83 -2.20
CA ALA A 217 16.26 -13.83 -1.55
C ALA A 217 14.75 -13.47 -1.65
N PRO A 218 13.86 -14.42 -2.01
CA PRO A 218 12.42 -14.16 -2.16
C PRO A 218 11.76 -13.53 -0.93
N GLN A 219 12.22 -13.89 0.27
CA GLN A 219 11.65 -13.43 1.55
C GLN A 219 11.87 -11.94 1.81
N ARG A 220 12.71 -11.28 0.99
CA ARG A 220 12.95 -9.83 1.04
C ARG A 220 11.96 -9.06 0.15
N LEU A 221 11.23 -9.73 -0.75
CA LEU A 221 10.46 -9.06 -1.79
C LEU A 221 9.03 -8.75 -1.35
N TYR A 222 8.57 -7.55 -1.68
CA TYR A 222 7.22 -7.06 -1.50
C TYR A 222 6.72 -6.49 -2.84
N LEU A 223 5.42 -6.54 -3.09
CA LEU A 223 4.83 -6.07 -4.34
C LEU A 223 3.81 -4.96 -4.08
N ASP A 224 3.87 -3.88 -4.87
CA ASP A 224 2.89 -2.80 -4.86
C ASP A 224 2.34 -2.58 -6.29
N PRO A 225 1.02 -2.69 -6.52
CA PRO A 225 0.42 -2.46 -7.83
C PRO A 225 0.45 -0.99 -8.29
N GLY A 226 0.89 -0.07 -7.45
CA GLY A 226 1.05 1.35 -7.73
C GLY A 226 -0.28 2.03 -8.05
N PHE A 227 -1.22 2.02 -7.10
CA PHE A 227 -2.49 2.73 -7.26
C PHE A 227 -2.28 4.20 -7.63
N GLY A 228 -2.99 4.73 -8.61
CA GLY A 228 -2.82 6.10 -9.07
C GLY A 228 -1.51 6.41 -9.80
N PHE A 229 -0.62 5.42 -10.01
CA PHE A 229 0.59 5.58 -10.82
C PHE A 229 0.35 5.08 -12.24
N GLY A 230 -0.07 6.00 -13.09
CA GLY A 230 -0.48 5.77 -14.47
C GLY A 230 -1.73 4.91 -14.62
N LYS A 231 -2.76 5.23 -13.85
CA LYS A 231 -4.02 4.47 -13.77
C LYS A 231 -5.21 5.39 -13.52
N ASN A 232 -6.24 5.28 -14.35
CA ASN A 232 -7.51 5.98 -14.14
C ASN A 232 -8.35 5.31 -13.04
N LEU A 233 -9.52 5.87 -12.71
CA LEU A 233 -10.40 5.33 -11.67
C LEU A 233 -10.80 3.87 -11.92
N ALA A 234 -11.22 3.53 -13.14
CA ALA A 234 -11.64 2.17 -13.48
C ALA A 234 -10.49 1.17 -13.29
N HIS A 235 -9.28 1.53 -13.71
CA HIS A 235 -8.08 0.72 -13.53
C HIS A 235 -7.77 0.47 -12.04
N ASN A 236 -7.82 1.53 -11.23
CA ASN A 236 -7.59 1.40 -9.79
C ASN A 236 -8.65 0.53 -9.10
N LEU A 237 -9.92 0.65 -9.48
CA LEU A 237 -10.98 -0.18 -8.93
C LEU A 237 -10.82 -1.66 -9.32
N ALA A 238 -10.44 -1.94 -10.58
CA ALA A 238 -10.15 -3.29 -11.04
C ALA A 238 -9.00 -3.93 -10.25
N LEU A 239 -7.89 -3.20 -10.06
CA LEU A 239 -6.76 -3.70 -9.26
C LEU A 239 -7.14 -3.96 -7.81
N LEU A 240 -7.91 -3.07 -7.18
CA LEU A 240 -8.33 -3.29 -5.79
C LEU A 240 -9.25 -4.51 -5.68
N LYS A 241 -10.17 -4.68 -6.63
CA LYS A 241 -11.09 -5.83 -6.68
C LYS A 241 -10.34 -7.16 -6.85
N HIS A 242 -9.25 -7.17 -7.60
CA HIS A 242 -8.48 -8.37 -7.95
C HIS A 242 -7.09 -8.42 -7.28
N LEU A 243 -6.89 -7.67 -6.20
CA LEU A 243 -5.57 -7.45 -5.58
C LEU A 243 -4.83 -8.75 -5.24
N ARG A 244 -5.54 -9.79 -4.78
CA ARG A 244 -4.94 -11.09 -4.41
C ARG A 244 -4.19 -11.77 -5.55
N VAL A 245 -4.64 -11.58 -6.80
CA VAL A 245 -4.01 -12.18 -7.99
C VAL A 245 -2.59 -11.64 -8.21
N LEU A 246 -2.30 -10.44 -7.68
CA LEU A 246 -1.00 -9.79 -7.83
C LEU A 246 0.05 -10.31 -6.83
N SER A 247 -0.34 -11.18 -5.89
CA SER A 247 0.57 -11.78 -4.91
C SER A 247 1.23 -13.02 -5.52
N ARG A 248 2.31 -12.80 -6.28
CA ARG A 248 3.13 -13.88 -6.81
C ARG A 248 3.68 -14.75 -5.69
N ASP A 249 3.49 -16.06 -5.76
CA ASP A 249 4.07 -17.03 -4.82
C ASP A 249 3.81 -16.71 -3.33
N GLY A 250 2.71 -16.00 -3.02
CA GLY A 250 2.38 -15.58 -1.67
C GLY A 250 3.19 -14.38 -1.14
N LEU A 251 3.95 -13.70 -2.02
CA LEU A 251 4.70 -12.49 -1.66
C LEU A 251 3.76 -11.40 -1.11
N PRO A 252 4.18 -10.70 -0.04
CA PRO A 252 3.35 -9.71 0.63
C PRO A 252 3.04 -8.51 -0.26
N LEU A 253 1.78 -8.08 -0.20
CA LEU A 253 1.30 -6.90 -0.92
C LEU A 253 1.36 -5.66 -0.02
N LEU A 254 2.01 -4.61 -0.52
CA LEU A 254 2.02 -3.27 0.06
C LEU A 254 1.12 -2.37 -0.79
N VAL A 255 0.18 -1.66 -0.15
CA VAL A 255 -0.82 -0.87 -0.87
C VAL A 255 -0.89 0.57 -0.36
N GLY A 256 -0.63 1.52 -1.25
CA GLY A 256 -0.78 2.96 -0.99
C GLY A 256 -1.92 3.61 -1.76
N MET A 257 -3.07 3.85 -1.13
CA MET A 257 -4.20 4.61 -1.70
C MET A 257 -4.50 5.93 -0.98
N SER A 258 -3.82 6.21 0.15
CA SER A 258 -4.11 7.32 1.04
C SER A 258 -4.10 8.67 0.32
N ARG A 259 -5.21 9.41 0.45
CA ARG A 259 -5.48 10.75 -0.10
C ARG A 259 -5.38 10.87 -1.63
N LYS A 260 -5.26 9.76 -2.37
CA LYS A 260 -5.12 9.76 -3.84
C LYS A 260 -6.37 10.28 -4.54
N ARG A 261 -6.16 10.80 -5.76
CA ARG A 261 -7.19 11.40 -6.62
C ARG A 261 -8.41 10.49 -6.83
N MET A 262 -8.20 9.19 -7.02
CA MET A 262 -9.28 8.20 -7.17
C MET A 262 -10.34 8.29 -6.06
N LEU A 263 -9.93 8.56 -4.81
CA LEU A 263 -10.84 8.67 -3.68
C LEU A 263 -11.66 9.95 -3.77
N GLY A 264 -11.05 11.04 -4.27
CA GLY A 264 -11.75 12.28 -4.55
C GLY A 264 -12.81 12.11 -5.63
N GLU A 265 -12.50 11.37 -6.71
CA GLU A 265 -13.44 11.08 -7.79
C GLU A 265 -14.64 10.24 -7.32
N ILE A 266 -14.43 9.28 -6.41
CA ILE A 266 -15.51 8.45 -5.85
C ILE A 266 -16.40 9.27 -4.90
N THR A 267 -15.81 10.14 -4.08
CA THR A 267 -16.50 10.76 -2.93
C THR A 267 -16.86 12.23 -3.12
N GLY A 268 -16.46 12.84 -4.24
CA GLY A 268 -16.62 14.27 -4.49
C GLY A 268 -15.72 15.17 -3.63
N ARG A 269 -14.61 14.64 -3.09
CA ARG A 269 -13.67 15.39 -2.25
C ARG A 269 -12.48 15.91 -3.06
N GLU A 270 -12.45 17.22 -3.29
CA GLU A 270 -11.48 17.87 -4.17
C GLU A 270 -10.07 17.91 -3.58
N THR A 271 -9.92 18.20 -2.29
CA THR A 271 -8.59 18.35 -1.68
C THR A 271 -8.10 17.05 -1.03
N PRO A 272 -6.79 16.75 -1.05
CA PRO A 272 -6.23 15.56 -0.41
C PRO A 272 -6.58 15.43 1.07
N THR A 273 -6.62 16.53 1.82
CA THR A 273 -6.91 16.55 3.27
C THR A 273 -8.37 16.20 3.59
N GLN A 274 -9.31 16.43 2.66
CA GLN A 274 -10.71 16.05 2.81
C GLN A 274 -10.97 14.55 2.58
N ARG A 275 -9.96 13.79 2.11
CA ARG A 275 -10.10 12.38 1.73
C ARG A 275 -9.77 11.40 2.85
N ARG A 276 -9.63 11.85 4.10
CA ARG A 276 -9.27 11.00 5.25
C ARG A 276 -10.20 9.78 5.39
N ALA A 277 -11.51 10.01 5.54
CA ALA A 277 -12.48 8.93 5.72
C ALA A 277 -12.47 7.93 4.54
N ALA A 278 -12.39 8.44 3.31
CA ALA A 278 -12.28 7.62 2.11
C ALA A 278 -10.97 6.79 2.07
N SER A 279 -9.88 7.34 2.60
CA SER A 279 -8.57 6.68 2.68
C SER A 279 -8.60 5.52 3.66
N VAL A 280 -9.21 5.72 4.83
CA VAL A 280 -9.41 4.66 5.83
C VAL A 280 -10.28 3.54 5.26
N ALA A 281 -11.40 3.88 4.62
CA ALA A 281 -12.25 2.88 3.97
C ALA A 281 -11.49 2.08 2.90
N ALA A 282 -10.69 2.75 2.07
CA ALA A 282 -9.87 2.09 1.06
C ALA A 282 -8.81 1.14 1.67
N ALA A 283 -8.20 1.52 2.80
CA ALA A 283 -7.27 0.65 3.52
C ALA A 283 -7.97 -0.64 4.03
N ILE A 284 -9.20 -0.54 4.52
CA ILE A 284 -9.99 -1.72 4.92
C ILE A 284 -10.34 -2.60 3.72
N CYS A 285 -10.73 -2.01 2.59
CA CYS A 285 -10.95 -2.77 1.35
C CYS A 285 -9.68 -3.51 0.90
N ALA A 286 -8.50 -2.88 1.00
CA ALA A 286 -7.23 -3.52 0.68
C ALA A 286 -6.90 -4.67 1.66
N ALA A 287 -7.13 -4.47 2.96
CA ALA A 287 -6.97 -5.48 3.99
C ALA A 287 -7.87 -6.70 3.75
N GLN A 288 -9.15 -6.48 3.42
CA GLN A 288 -10.08 -7.54 3.02
C GLN A 288 -9.57 -8.31 1.80
N GLN A 289 -8.95 -7.61 0.85
CA GLN A 289 -8.35 -8.20 -0.34
C GLN A 289 -6.92 -8.70 -0.12
N GLY A 290 -6.50 -8.84 1.14
CA GLY A 290 -5.31 -9.55 1.52
C GLY A 290 -4.00 -8.76 1.44
N ALA A 291 -4.06 -7.43 1.41
CA ALA A 291 -2.89 -6.57 1.63
C ALA A 291 -2.21 -6.94 2.96
N ALA A 292 -0.87 -6.97 2.96
CA ALA A 292 -0.07 -7.21 4.16
C ALA A 292 0.30 -5.88 4.84
N ILE A 293 0.55 -4.84 4.04
CA ILE A 293 0.91 -3.50 4.51
C ILE A 293 0.01 -2.47 3.80
N VAL A 294 -0.51 -1.50 4.55
CA VAL A 294 -1.18 -0.31 3.99
C VAL A 294 -0.35 0.94 4.28
N ARG A 295 -0.02 1.70 3.22
CA ARG A 295 0.78 2.92 3.30
C ARG A 295 -0.12 4.16 3.38
N VAL A 296 -0.06 4.89 4.50
CA VAL A 296 -1.06 5.93 4.84
C VAL A 296 -0.48 7.20 5.46
N HIS A 297 -1.21 8.31 5.28
CA HIS A 297 -0.93 9.58 5.98
C HIS A 297 -1.65 9.67 7.33
N ASP A 298 -2.88 9.12 7.41
CA ASP A 298 -3.76 9.23 8.58
C ASP A 298 -3.64 7.93 9.40
N VAL A 299 -2.55 7.81 10.18
CA VAL A 299 -2.15 6.57 10.87
C VAL A 299 -3.15 6.17 11.95
N ALA A 300 -3.46 7.06 12.90
CA ALA A 300 -4.33 6.74 14.03
C ALA A 300 -5.69 6.20 13.57
N GLU A 301 -6.34 6.89 12.61
CA GLU A 301 -7.64 6.47 12.09
C GLU A 301 -7.57 5.14 11.32
N THR A 302 -6.47 4.88 10.62
CA THR A 302 -6.26 3.62 9.90
C THR A 302 -6.03 2.46 10.88
N VAL A 303 -5.23 2.68 11.93
CA VAL A 303 -4.95 1.71 12.99
C VAL A 303 -6.25 1.31 13.70
N ASP A 304 -7.08 2.29 14.09
CA ASP A 304 -8.37 2.01 14.75
C ASP A 304 -9.30 1.19 13.86
N ALA A 305 -9.42 1.57 12.58
CA ALA A 305 -10.24 0.83 11.63
C ALA A 305 -9.74 -0.62 11.43
N LEU A 306 -8.42 -0.83 11.34
CA LEU A 306 -7.83 -2.16 11.19
C LEU A 306 -8.00 -3.01 12.46
N LYS A 307 -7.93 -2.42 13.66
CA LYS A 307 -8.21 -3.11 14.93
C LYS A 307 -9.64 -3.63 14.97
N VAL A 308 -10.61 -2.80 14.58
CA VAL A 308 -12.02 -3.21 14.49
C VAL A 308 -12.19 -4.33 13.46
N TRP A 309 -11.64 -4.15 12.25
CA TRP A 309 -11.71 -5.16 11.19
C TRP A 309 -11.09 -6.50 11.62
N GLN A 310 -9.93 -6.47 12.28
CA GLN A 310 -9.24 -7.67 12.75
C GLN A 310 -10.03 -8.37 13.88
N ALA A 311 -10.62 -7.62 14.80
CA ALA A 311 -11.47 -8.16 15.86
C ALA A 311 -12.68 -8.90 15.29
N VAL A 312 -13.34 -8.34 14.28
CA VAL A 312 -14.46 -8.99 13.57
C VAL A 312 -13.98 -10.25 12.83
N ARG A 313 -12.85 -10.18 12.13
CA ARG A 313 -12.30 -11.32 11.39
C ARG A 313 -11.90 -12.48 12.31
N ASN A 314 -11.45 -12.20 13.54
CA ASN A 314 -11.05 -13.20 14.51
C ASN A 314 -12.20 -13.71 15.39
N ALA A 315 -13.40 -13.14 15.28
CA ALA A 315 -14.56 -13.58 16.03
C ALA A 315 -15.12 -14.86 15.39
N GLY A 316 -14.83 -16.02 15.99
CA GLY A 316 -15.21 -17.36 15.55
C GLY A 316 -14.32 -18.42 16.19
#